data_AF-A0A6J0VU45-F1
#
_entry.id   AF-A0A6J0VU45-F1
#
_cell.length_a   1.000
_cell.length_b   1.000
_cell.length_c   1.000
_cell.angle_alpha   90.00
_cell.angle_beta   90.00
_cell.angle_gamma   90.00
#
_symmetry.space_group_name_H-M   'P 1'
#
loop_
_entity.id
_entity.type
_entity.pdbx_description
1 polymer ?
#
loop_
_entity_poly.entity_id
_entity_poly.type
_entity_poly.pdbx_seq_one_letter_code
_entity_poly.pdbx_strand_id
1 'polypeptide(L)'
;MRRPRGEPGSRAPRPTEGATCAGPGESCEKVWAGRPKPLVQGHAAGSPAPNSMLRVLLSAQASSARLSGLLLLPPVQPCCLGPNKWGDHRPPGGGPRAGPVQGLQRLLEQARSPGELLRWLGQNPTKVRAHHYPVALRRLSQLLGSLPRPPPVEQATLQDLSQLIIRNCPSFDIHTIHVCLHLAALLGFPSDGPLICTLEQERRFRLPPKPPPPLPPILRGGQRLEAALSCPRFQRRPQQHLIRSLAEARPEELTPHVMVLLAQHLARHRLREPQLLEAIAHFLVVQEAQLNSKVVQKLVLPFGRLNYVPLEQQFMPCLERILAREAGVAPLATVNILMSLCQLRCLPFRALHFVFSPGFINHVSGTPHALIVRRYLSLLDTAVELELPGYQGARLPRRQQVPIFPQPLITDRARCKYSHKDIVAEGLRQLLGEEKYRQDLTVPPGYSTDFLLCVSSCGAVLPVRAQDPFLPYPPRSCPRATRDPAQRVVLMLRERWHFCRDGRVLLGSRALRERHLGLMGYQLLPLPFEELESQRGLPQLKSYLRQKLQALGLRWGPEGG
;
A
#
# COMPACT_ATOMS: atom_id res chain seq x y z
N MET A 1 -44.46 -46.02 -26.95
CA MET A 1 -45.79 -46.06 -26.28
C MET A 1 -45.62 -46.82 -24.96
N ARG A 2 -46.28 -46.55 -23.82
CA ARG A 2 -47.01 -45.40 -23.23
C ARG A 2 -46.96 -45.62 -21.68
N ARG A 3 -46.98 -44.58 -20.83
CA ARG A 3 -47.07 -44.70 -19.34
C ARG A 3 -48.45 -45.23 -18.88
N PRO A 4 -48.61 -45.82 -17.67
CA PRO A 4 -48.75 -45.12 -16.35
C PRO A 4 -47.76 -45.66 -15.26
N ARG A 5 -47.35 -45.00 -14.17
CA ARG A 5 -47.96 -44.14 -13.11
C ARG A 5 -48.47 -44.96 -11.89
N GLY A 6 -47.89 -44.77 -10.69
CA GLY A 6 -48.38 -45.36 -9.43
C GLY A 6 -47.39 -45.41 -8.24
N GLU A 7 -47.23 -44.31 -7.51
CA GLU A 7 -46.90 -44.29 -6.05
C GLU A 7 -48.24 -44.35 -5.25
N PRO A 8 -48.34 -44.58 -3.90
CA PRO A 8 -47.39 -44.13 -2.84
C PRO A 8 -47.23 -45.07 -1.59
N GLY A 9 -46.49 -44.63 -0.55
CA GLY A 9 -46.90 -44.87 0.86
C GLY A 9 -45.88 -45.36 1.93
N SER A 10 -45.40 -44.43 2.76
CA SER A 10 -45.40 -44.50 4.23
C SER A 10 -44.61 -45.57 5.06
N ARG A 11 -43.39 -45.16 5.49
CA ARG A 11 -42.92 -45.02 6.90
C ARG A 11 -42.85 -46.24 7.90
N ALA A 12 -41.59 -46.72 8.12
CA ALA A 12 -40.99 -47.22 9.39
C ALA A 12 -41.52 -48.54 10.03
N PRO A 13 -40.79 -49.24 10.95
CA PRO A 13 -39.50 -48.93 11.60
C PRO A 13 -38.38 -50.03 11.48
N ARG A 14 -37.32 -49.90 12.31
CA ARG A 14 -36.10 -50.75 12.46
C ARG A 14 -36.40 -52.27 12.63
N PRO A 15 -35.50 -53.20 12.22
CA PRO A 15 -34.26 -53.55 12.94
C PRO A 15 -33.01 -53.50 11.99
N THR A 16 -31.82 -54.10 12.16
CA THR A 16 -31.23 -55.08 13.11
C THR A 16 -29.68 -54.92 13.17
N GLU A 17 -28.98 -55.56 14.12
CA GLU A 17 -27.53 -55.87 14.08
C GLU A 17 -27.29 -57.40 14.02
N GLY A 18 -26.11 -57.84 13.55
CA GLY A 18 -25.48 -59.07 14.07
C GLY A 18 -25.30 -60.29 13.13
N ALA A 19 -24.21 -60.31 12.35
CA ALA A 19 -23.38 -61.46 11.94
C ALA A 19 -22.35 -60.95 10.90
N THR A 20 -21.06 -61.30 10.85
CA THR A 20 -20.30 -62.42 11.46
C THR A 20 -18.86 -61.95 11.78
N CYS A 21 -18.24 -62.47 12.84
CA CYS A 21 -16.83 -62.21 13.18
C CYS A 21 -15.90 -63.37 12.81
N ALA A 22 -14.67 -63.09 12.38
CA ALA A 22 -13.48 -63.92 12.60
C ALA A 22 -12.20 -63.06 12.51
N GLY A 23 -11.33 -63.15 13.51
CA GLY A 23 -10.01 -62.49 13.56
C GLY A 23 -8.89 -63.38 12.97
N PRO A 24 -7.62 -63.33 13.46
CA PRO A 24 -7.19 -63.03 14.84
C PRO A 24 -6.03 -62.00 14.97
N GLY A 25 -5.61 -61.68 16.20
CA GLY A 25 -4.41 -60.87 16.47
C GLY A 25 -4.35 -60.24 17.88
N GLU A 26 -3.83 -60.99 18.85
CA GLU A 26 -3.79 -60.74 20.29
C GLU A 26 -3.02 -59.48 20.76
N SER A 27 -3.47 -58.83 21.85
CA SER A 27 -2.79 -58.88 23.18
C SER A 27 -3.41 -57.89 24.18
N CYS A 28 -3.56 -58.30 25.45
CA CYS A 28 -4.16 -57.49 26.53
C CYS A 28 -3.68 -57.97 27.91
N GLU A 29 -3.23 -57.04 28.76
CA GLU A 29 -3.06 -57.14 30.23
C GLU A 29 -3.05 -55.70 30.79
N LYS A 30 -3.46 -55.36 32.04
CA LYS A 30 -3.88 -56.14 33.22
C LYS A 30 -4.85 -55.31 34.10
N VAL A 31 -5.45 -55.93 35.10
CA VAL A 31 -6.56 -55.40 35.95
C VAL A 31 -6.05 -55.02 37.36
N TRP A 32 -6.70 -54.09 38.09
CA TRP A 32 -7.13 -54.28 39.52
C TRP A 32 -8.00 -53.16 40.14
N ALA A 33 -8.80 -53.62 41.11
CA ALA A 33 -9.97 -53.06 41.83
C ALA A 33 -9.89 -51.70 42.58
N GLY A 34 -11.05 -51.16 42.95
CA GLY A 34 -11.23 -50.30 44.16
C GLY A 34 -12.34 -49.23 44.12
N ARG A 35 -13.35 -49.33 45.01
CA ARG A 35 -14.30 -48.24 45.40
C ARG A 35 -14.42 -48.19 46.93
N PRO A 36 -14.71 -47.02 47.55
CA PRO A 36 -16.08 -46.72 48.00
C PRO A 36 -16.54 -45.25 47.76
N LYS A 37 -17.73 -44.90 48.29
CA LYS A 37 -18.53 -43.63 48.22
C LYS A 37 -18.64 -43.01 49.66
N PRO A 38 -19.36 -41.89 49.95
CA PRO A 38 -19.84 -40.71 49.18
C PRO A 38 -19.70 -39.33 49.92
N LEU A 39 -20.38 -38.27 49.42
CA LEU A 39 -20.88 -37.01 50.07
C LEU A 39 -20.06 -35.68 50.08
N VAL A 40 -20.77 -34.62 49.62
CA VAL A 40 -20.86 -33.22 50.14
C VAL A 40 -19.82 -32.12 49.77
N GLN A 41 -20.40 -31.03 49.21
CA GLN A 41 -20.05 -29.58 49.19
C GLN A 41 -18.59 -29.07 49.13
N GLY A 42 -18.37 -28.08 48.26
CA GLY A 42 -17.70 -26.83 48.68
C GLY A 42 -16.46 -26.37 47.89
N HIS A 43 -16.48 -25.10 47.52
CA HIS A 43 -15.35 -24.19 47.23
C HIS A 43 -14.42 -24.38 46.00
N ALA A 44 -14.55 -23.38 45.10
CA ALA A 44 -13.48 -22.52 44.59
C ALA A 44 -12.20 -23.16 44.00
N ALA A 45 -12.21 -23.37 42.69
CA ALA A 45 -10.99 -23.55 41.89
C ALA A 45 -10.44 -22.18 41.44
N GLY A 46 -9.26 -21.80 41.93
CA GLY A 46 -8.50 -20.65 41.44
C GLY A 46 -7.80 -20.94 40.10
N SER A 47 -7.45 -19.88 39.38
CA SER A 47 -6.65 -19.97 38.15
C SER A 47 -5.18 -20.32 38.43
N PRO A 48 -4.51 -20.96 37.46
CA PRO A 48 -3.18 -20.50 37.07
C PRO A 48 -3.03 -20.23 35.55
N ALA A 49 -1.92 -19.60 35.20
CA ALA A 49 -1.71 -18.82 33.98
C ALA A 49 -1.34 -19.64 32.70
N PRO A 50 -1.48 -19.07 31.49
CA PRO A 50 -1.28 -19.79 30.23
C PRO A 50 0.18 -19.75 29.75
N ASN A 51 0.75 -20.89 29.34
CA ASN A 51 2.06 -20.95 28.67
C ASN A 51 2.19 -22.14 27.71
N SER A 52 1.68 -21.98 26.48
CA SER A 52 2.02 -22.87 25.34
C SER A 52 1.87 -22.18 23.98
N MET A 53 0.83 -21.37 23.78
CA MET A 53 0.56 -20.70 22.49
C MET A 53 1.57 -19.59 22.14
N LEU A 54 2.13 -18.89 23.12
CA LEU A 54 3.09 -17.80 22.89
C LEU A 54 4.41 -18.28 22.28
N ARG A 55 4.89 -19.50 22.60
CA ARG A 55 6.09 -20.05 21.97
C ARG A 55 5.89 -20.43 20.50
N VAL A 56 4.69 -20.85 20.12
CA VAL A 56 4.34 -21.14 18.70
C VAL A 56 4.23 -19.85 17.89
N LEU A 57 3.76 -18.75 18.49
CA LEU A 57 3.76 -17.43 17.84
C LEU A 57 5.16 -16.80 17.74
N LEU A 58 6.09 -17.16 18.64
CA LEU A 58 7.48 -16.66 18.61
C LEU A 58 8.38 -17.43 17.63
N SER A 59 8.14 -18.72 17.38
CA SER A 59 8.89 -19.49 16.36
C SER A 59 8.50 -19.12 14.92
N ALA A 60 7.36 -18.46 14.71
CA ALA A 60 6.91 -17.98 13.41
C ALA A 60 7.56 -16.66 12.94
N GLN A 61 8.54 -16.09 13.69
CA GLN A 61 9.30 -14.91 13.25
C GLN A 61 10.37 -15.22 12.17
N ALA A 62 9.98 -15.95 11.12
CA ALA A 62 10.76 -16.09 9.90
C ALA A 62 10.73 -14.79 9.06
N SER A 63 11.37 -13.73 9.58
CA SER A 63 11.72 -12.48 8.91
C SER A 63 10.76 -11.98 7.79
N SER A 64 9.81 -11.12 8.15
CA SER A 64 8.97 -10.34 7.20
C SER A 64 9.79 -9.64 6.09
N ALA A 65 11.06 -9.32 6.37
CA ALA A 65 12.02 -8.79 5.42
C ALA A 65 12.31 -9.69 4.19
N ARG A 66 12.29 -11.04 4.31
CA ARG A 66 12.63 -11.94 3.18
C ARG A 66 11.50 -12.11 2.16
N LEU A 67 10.23 -12.03 2.59
CA LEU A 67 9.07 -12.12 1.69
C LEU A 67 8.72 -10.78 1.01
N SER A 68 9.19 -9.66 1.58
CA SER A 68 8.92 -8.30 1.07
C SER A 68 9.50 -8.02 -0.33
N GLY A 69 10.48 -8.82 -0.79
CA GLY A 69 11.10 -8.68 -2.12
C GLY A 69 10.40 -9.44 -3.26
N LEU A 70 9.33 -10.20 -2.98
CA LEU A 70 8.65 -11.07 -3.95
C LEU A 70 7.27 -10.58 -4.40
N LEU A 71 6.83 -9.41 -3.93
CA LEU A 71 5.51 -8.84 -4.22
C LEU A 71 5.61 -7.70 -5.25
N LEU A 72 4.75 -7.76 -6.29
CA LEU A 72 4.45 -6.65 -7.21
C LEU A 72 3.92 -5.38 -6.50
N LEU A 73 3.52 -5.53 -5.23
CA LEU A 73 2.95 -4.52 -4.35
C LEU A 73 3.78 -4.50 -3.04
N PRO A 74 4.72 -3.56 -2.88
CA PRO A 74 5.59 -3.53 -1.71
C PRO A 74 4.82 -3.04 -0.47
N PRO A 75 5.03 -3.64 0.72
CA PRO A 75 4.72 -2.97 1.96
C PRO A 75 5.68 -1.79 2.12
N VAL A 76 5.17 -0.57 2.00
CA VAL A 76 5.88 0.60 2.56
C VAL A 76 5.74 0.48 4.07
N GLN A 77 6.85 0.36 4.79
CA GLN A 77 6.84 0.43 6.26
C GLN A 77 6.29 1.79 6.68
N PRO A 78 5.16 1.86 7.41
CA PRO A 78 4.81 3.06 8.13
C PRO A 78 5.67 3.09 9.39
N CYS A 79 6.58 4.06 9.51
CA CYS A 79 7.25 4.36 10.77
C CYS A 79 6.27 5.03 11.74
N CYS A 80 5.30 4.26 12.23
CA CYS A 80 4.50 4.62 13.39
C CYS A 80 5.35 4.41 14.64
N LEU A 81 6.05 5.45 15.09
CA LEU A 81 6.38 5.56 16.49
C LEU A 81 5.10 5.97 17.22
N GLY A 82 4.57 5.07 18.04
CA GLY A 82 3.38 5.31 18.85
C GLY A 82 3.63 6.32 19.97
N PRO A 83 2.57 6.89 20.57
CA PRO A 83 2.69 7.86 21.64
C PRO A 83 3.11 7.21 22.98
N ASN A 84 3.59 8.07 23.89
CA ASN A 84 3.75 7.82 25.33
C ASN A 84 4.69 6.68 25.77
N LYS A 85 5.98 7.00 25.94
CA LYS A 85 6.76 6.67 27.15
C LYS A 85 7.86 7.73 27.41
N TRP A 86 7.52 8.81 28.11
CA TRP A 86 8.48 9.52 28.95
C TRP A 86 7.95 9.47 30.38
N GLY A 87 8.50 8.55 31.16
CA GLY A 87 8.14 8.41 32.57
C GLY A 87 8.77 9.50 33.43
N ASP A 88 8.17 9.75 34.59
CA ASP A 88 8.68 10.71 35.56
C ASP A 88 10.10 10.37 36.02
N HIS A 89 11.04 11.26 35.71
CA HIS A 89 12.36 11.29 36.32
C HIS A 89 12.58 12.66 36.98
N ARG A 90 11.97 12.80 38.16
CA ARG A 90 12.25 13.86 39.12
C ARG A 90 13.40 13.38 40.03
N PRO A 91 14.58 14.00 40.04
CA PRO A 91 15.61 13.69 41.03
C PRO A 91 15.16 14.17 42.43
N PRO A 92 15.58 13.50 43.51
CA PRO A 92 15.17 13.86 44.87
C PRO A 92 15.91 15.09 45.42
N GLY A 93 15.27 15.70 46.42
CA GLY A 93 15.68 16.83 47.27
C GLY A 93 17.11 17.39 47.21
N GLY A 94 17.20 18.69 46.94
CA GLY A 94 18.41 19.50 47.18
C GLY A 94 18.31 20.89 46.56
N GLY A 95 17.89 21.90 47.34
CA GLY A 95 18.09 23.31 46.95
C GLY A 95 19.54 23.71 47.23
N PRO A 96 20.24 24.38 46.30
CA PRO A 96 20.42 25.83 46.49
C PRO A 96 20.55 26.70 45.22
N ARG A 97 20.28 28.00 45.39
CA ARG A 97 20.75 29.17 44.59
C ARG A 97 20.54 29.14 43.07
N ALA A 98 19.50 29.84 42.61
CA ALA A 98 19.22 30.08 41.20
C ALA A 98 20.28 30.95 40.51
N GLY A 99 21.04 30.37 39.58
CA GLY A 99 21.91 31.12 38.67
C GLY A 99 21.12 31.81 37.54
N PRO A 100 21.64 32.89 36.93
CA PRO A 100 20.91 33.70 35.93
C PRO A 100 20.47 32.91 34.68
N VAL A 101 21.13 31.80 34.36
CA VAL A 101 20.78 30.92 33.22
C VAL A 101 19.45 30.18 33.47
N GLN A 102 19.20 29.71 34.70
CA GLN A 102 17.93 29.07 35.07
C GLN A 102 16.76 30.07 35.16
N GLY A 103 17.05 31.37 35.20
CA GLY A 103 16.03 32.42 35.06
C GLY A 103 15.49 32.47 33.63
N LEU A 104 16.38 32.60 32.64
CA LEU A 104 15.99 32.75 31.23
C LEU A 104 15.22 31.53 30.71
N GLN A 105 15.64 30.30 31.01
CA GLN A 105 14.90 29.11 30.58
C GLN A 105 13.46 29.11 31.11
N ARG A 106 13.24 29.43 32.40
CA ARG A 106 11.90 29.53 32.99
C ARG A 106 11.06 30.65 32.37
N LEU A 107 11.67 31.79 32.05
CA LEU A 107 10.98 32.88 31.35
C LEU A 107 10.55 32.48 29.93
N LEU A 108 11.33 31.66 29.22
CA LEU A 108 10.96 31.11 27.91
C LEU A 108 9.87 30.04 28.04
N GLU A 109 9.92 29.17 29.05
CA GLU A 109 8.88 28.16 29.30
C GLU A 109 7.53 28.77 29.74
N GLN A 110 7.57 29.91 30.43
CA GLN A 110 6.38 30.62 30.94
C GLN A 110 5.83 31.69 30.00
N ALA A 111 6.52 31.99 28.89
CA ALA A 111 6.11 33.02 27.93
C ALA A 111 4.65 32.82 27.47
N ARG A 112 3.90 33.91 27.42
CA ARG A 112 2.46 33.94 27.08
C ARG A 112 2.20 34.36 25.63
N SER A 113 3.22 34.88 24.94
CA SER A 113 3.13 35.31 23.54
C SER A 113 4.42 35.01 22.74
N PRO A 114 4.34 34.82 21.41
CA PRO A 114 5.53 34.71 20.56
C PRO A 114 6.46 35.93 20.66
N GLY A 115 5.90 37.12 20.85
CA GLY A 115 6.65 38.36 21.04
C GLY A 115 7.48 38.38 22.34
N GLU A 116 7.03 37.75 23.42
CA GLU A 116 7.84 37.58 24.64
C GLU A 116 9.05 36.67 24.41
N LEU A 117 8.89 35.58 23.65
CA LEU A 117 10.00 34.68 23.32
C LEU A 117 11.12 35.44 22.58
N LEU A 118 10.77 36.22 21.56
CA LEU A 118 11.73 37.08 20.85
C LEU A 118 12.34 38.14 21.76
N ARG A 119 11.54 38.78 22.62
CA ARG A 119 12.02 39.81 23.55
C ARG A 119 13.04 39.25 24.53
N TRP A 120 12.80 38.07 25.09
CA TRP A 120 13.73 37.43 26.05
C TRP A 120 14.99 36.87 25.39
N LEU A 121 14.91 36.39 24.14
CA LEU A 121 16.09 36.02 23.35
C LEU A 121 16.89 37.25 22.85
N GLY A 122 16.22 38.38 22.58
CA GLY A 122 16.85 39.59 22.05
C GLY A 122 17.46 40.52 23.11
N GLN A 123 16.86 40.64 24.30
CA GLN A 123 17.28 41.64 25.29
C GLN A 123 18.63 41.37 25.97
N ASN A 124 19.09 40.11 26.03
CA ASN A 124 20.30 39.73 26.77
C ASN A 124 21.11 38.66 25.99
N PRO A 125 21.63 38.95 24.78
CA PRO A 125 22.27 37.95 23.91
C PRO A 125 23.44 37.22 24.59
N THR A 126 24.18 37.91 25.47
CA THR A 126 25.28 37.33 26.26
C THR A 126 24.86 36.24 27.26
N LYS A 127 23.57 36.12 27.56
CA LYS A 127 23.01 35.09 28.45
C LYS A 127 22.33 33.95 27.67
N VAL A 128 22.11 34.10 26.36
CA VAL A 128 21.41 33.11 25.52
C VAL A 128 22.37 32.00 25.08
N ARG A 129 22.29 30.85 25.74
CA ARG A 129 22.98 29.60 25.34
C ARG A 129 22.16 28.78 24.32
N ALA A 130 22.84 27.94 23.55
CA ALA A 130 22.25 27.08 22.50
C ALA A 130 20.99 26.29 22.91
N HIS A 131 20.92 25.78 24.15
CA HIS A 131 19.75 25.01 24.62
C HIS A 131 18.46 25.82 24.80
N HIS A 132 18.52 27.16 24.84
CA HIS A 132 17.32 28.00 24.94
C HIS A 132 16.51 28.03 23.63
N TYR A 133 17.15 27.79 22.49
CA TYR A 133 16.49 27.83 21.17
C TYR A 133 15.48 26.67 20.98
N PRO A 134 15.81 25.40 21.29
CA PRO A 134 14.83 24.33 21.39
C PRO A 134 13.67 24.61 22.35
N VAL A 135 13.95 25.24 23.50
CA VAL A 135 12.92 25.58 24.50
C VAL A 135 11.96 26.63 23.94
N ALA A 136 12.48 27.68 23.30
CA ALA A 136 11.67 28.70 22.63
C ALA A 136 10.84 28.12 21.47
N LEU A 137 11.41 27.27 20.60
CA LEU A 137 10.67 26.57 19.55
C LEU A 137 9.54 25.68 20.11
N ARG A 138 9.82 24.95 21.19
CA ARG A 138 8.83 24.10 21.86
C ARG A 138 7.70 24.93 22.47
N ARG A 139 8.01 26.05 23.13
CA ARG A 139 6.99 26.94 23.69
C ARG A 139 6.17 27.60 22.57
N LEU A 140 6.81 28.03 21.49
CA LEU A 140 6.12 28.58 20.31
C LEU A 140 5.12 27.57 19.74
N SER A 141 5.51 26.28 19.62
CA SER A 141 4.59 25.22 19.20
C SER A 141 3.38 25.04 20.13
N GLN A 142 3.51 25.32 21.43
CA GLN A 142 2.40 25.27 22.38
C GLN A 142 1.49 26.49 22.25
N LEU A 143 2.07 27.68 22.03
CA LEU A 143 1.32 28.93 21.84
C LEU A 143 0.55 28.97 20.51
N LEU A 144 1.12 28.38 19.45
CA LEU A 144 0.46 28.26 18.14
C LEU A 144 -0.56 27.12 18.08
N GLY A 145 -0.40 26.09 18.91
CA GLY A 145 -1.30 24.93 18.97
C GLY A 145 -2.70 25.22 19.52
N SER A 146 -2.96 26.43 20.04
CA SER A 146 -4.25 26.84 20.60
C SER A 146 -5.08 27.79 19.72
N LEU A 147 -4.66 28.10 18.49
CA LEU A 147 -5.44 28.94 17.55
C LEU A 147 -5.68 28.26 16.18
N PRO A 148 -6.89 28.36 15.57
CA PRO A 148 -7.19 27.73 14.28
C PRO A 148 -6.50 28.36 13.04
N ARG A 149 -5.77 29.46 13.19
CA ARG A 149 -4.98 30.11 12.13
C ARG A 149 -4.03 31.16 12.75
N PRO A 150 -2.75 31.23 12.36
CA PRO A 150 -1.86 32.29 12.83
C PRO A 150 -2.23 33.63 12.15
N PRO A 151 -2.43 34.74 12.90
CA PRO A 151 -2.48 36.08 12.33
C PRO A 151 -1.16 36.46 11.61
N PRO A 152 -1.17 37.47 10.71
CA PRO A 152 0.04 37.87 9.96
C PRO A 152 1.21 38.31 10.87
N VAL A 153 0.92 38.76 12.09
CA VAL A 153 1.92 39.12 13.12
C VAL A 153 2.71 37.89 13.61
N GLU A 154 2.12 36.69 13.57
CA GLU A 154 2.79 35.44 13.95
C GLU A 154 3.74 34.94 12.84
N GLN A 155 3.45 35.26 11.58
CA GLN A 155 4.36 34.95 10.47
C GLN A 155 5.67 35.73 10.56
N ALA A 156 5.60 37.02 10.92
CA ALA A 156 6.78 37.85 11.16
C ALA A 156 7.61 37.34 12.34
N THR A 157 6.98 37.02 13.47
CA THR A 157 7.70 36.49 14.65
C THR A 157 8.30 35.10 14.42
N LEU A 158 7.69 34.25 13.60
CA LEU A 158 8.30 33.00 13.09
C LEU A 158 9.53 33.27 12.23
N GLN A 159 9.48 34.28 11.36
CA GLN A 159 10.61 34.69 10.52
C GLN A 159 11.77 35.25 11.36
N ASP A 160 11.52 36.14 12.31
CA ASP A 160 12.52 36.70 13.22
C ASP A 160 13.19 35.61 14.07
N LEU A 161 12.40 34.68 14.61
CA LEU A 161 12.93 33.56 15.40
C LEU A 161 13.77 32.62 14.52
N SER A 162 13.38 32.43 13.25
CA SER A 162 14.20 31.67 12.29
C SER A 162 15.55 32.33 12.03
N GLN A 163 15.61 33.66 11.86
CA GLN A 163 16.86 34.41 11.68
C GLN A 163 17.74 34.37 12.94
N LEU A 164 17.14 34.46 14.12
CA LEU A 164 17.84 34.36 15.41
C LEU A 164 18.47 32.96 15.61
N ILE A 165 17.78 31.89 15.17
CA ILE A 165 18.36 30.54 15.14
C ILE A 165 19.47 30.42 14.09
N ILE A 166 19.24 30.86 12.85
CA ILE A 166 20.24 30.80 11.76
C ILE A 166 21.54 31.48 12.19
N ARG A 167 21.45 32.69 12.73
CA ARG A 167 22.60 33.48 13.21
C ARG A 167 23.40 32.78 14.31
N ASN A 168 22.74 32.02 15.18
CA ASN A 168 23.38 31.36 16.33
C ASN A 168 23.66 29.87 16.11
N CYS A 169 23.25 29.30 14.97
CA CYS A 169 23.42 27.89 14.62
C CYS A 169 24.88 27.39 14.74
N PRO A 170 25.94 28.17 14.41
CA PRO A 170 27.33 27.74 14.62
C PRO A 170 27.72 27.53 16.10
N SER A 171 26.93 28.00 17.07
CA SER A 171 27.15 27.76 18.50
C SER A 171 26.49 26.47 19.02
N PHE A 172 25.69 25.78 18.20
CA PHE A 172 24.88 24.66 18.65
C PHE A 172 25.66 23.34 18.68
N ASP A 173 25.41 22.50 19.67
CA ASP A 173 25.86 21.11 19.67
C ASP A 173 25.00 20.24 18.74
N ILE A 174 25.50 19.04 18.40
CA ILE A 174 24.81 18.16 17.43
C ILE A 174 23.42 17.73 17.93
N HIS A 175 23.20 17.70 19.25
CA HIS A 175 21.91 17.40 19.85
C HIS A 175 20.93 18.56 19.66
N THR A 176 21.33 19.80 20.00
CA THR A 176 20.53 21.01 19.77
C THR A 176 20.15 21.15 18.29
N ILE A 177 21.08 20.91 17.37
CA ILE A 177 20.80 20.94 15.92
C ILE A 177 19.70 19.91 15.54
N HIS A 178 19.78 18.68 16.05
CA HIS A 178 18.75 17.66 15.79
C HIS A 178 17.38 18.03 16.38
N VAL A 179 17.34 18.58 17.60
CA VAL A 179 16.07 18.99 18.23
C VAL A 179 15.46 20.21 17.51
N CYS A 180 16.27 21.20 17.13
CA CYS A 180 15.82 22.33 16.31
C CYS A 180 15.29 21.90 14.94
N LEU A 181 15.97 20.98 14.24
CA LEU A 181 15.47 20.41 12.97
C LEU A 181 14.12 19.72 13.14
N HIS A 182 13.97 18.93 14.20
CA HIS A 182 12.72 18.21 14.47
C HIS A 182 11.56 19.16 14.80
N LEU A 183 11.80 20.16 15.66
CA LEU A 183 10.79 21.15 16.04
C LEU A 183 10.42 22.07 14.86
N ALA A 184 11.39 22.49 14.04
CA ALA A 184 11.12 23.29 12.85
C ALA A 184 10.28 22.51 11.81
N ALA A 185 10.54 21.21 11.63
CA ALA A 185 9.70 20.36 10.77
C ALA A 185 8.27 20.19 11.32
N LEU A 186 8.10 20.07 12.64
CA LEU A 186 6.77 20.01 13.27
C LEU A 186 6.00 21.33 13.20
N LEU A 187 6.71 22.46 13.25
CA LEU A 187 6.15 23.82 13.09
C LEU A 187 5.84 24.17 11.62
N GLY A 188 6.04 23.26 10.68
CA GLY A 188 5.70 23.47 9.27
C GLY A 188 6.66 24.39 8.51
N PHE A 189 7.88 24.62 9.00
CA PHE A 189 8.88 25.36 8.23
C PHE A 189 9.18 24.63 6.90
N PRO A 190 9.27 25.34 5.76
CA PRO A 190 9.48 24.72 4.46
C PRO A 190 10.82 23.98 4.43
N SER A 191 10.84 22.78 3.83
CA SER A 191 12.03 21.91 3.80
C SER A 191 13.20 22.51 3.01
N ASP A 192 12.91 23.36 2.03
CA ASP A 192 13.89 24.13 1.25
C ASP A 192 14.06 25.56 1.79
N GLY A 193 13.54 25.84 2.99
CA GLY A 193 13.63 27.13 3.66
C GLY A 193 14.97 27.35 4.37
N PRO A 194 15.40 28.61 4.56
CA PRO A 194 16.75 28.95 5.02
C PRO A 194 17.08 28.31 6.38
N LEU A 195 16.12 28.26 7.31
CA LEU A 195 16.29 27.64 8.63
C LEU A 195 16.65 26.15 8.55
N ILE A 196 15.90 25.38 7.75
CA ILE A 196 16.13 23.95 7.59
C ILE A 196 17.45 23.71 6.85
N CYS A 197 17.73 24.48 5.79
CA CYS A 197 18.97 24.38 5.03
C CYS A 197 20.21 24.64 5.90
N THR A 198 20.24 25.72 6.69
CA THR A 198 21.39 26.03 7.57
C THR A 198 21.58 24.98 8.66
N LEU A 199 20.50 24.54 9.32
CA LEU A 199 20.59 23.48 10.34
C LEU A 199 21.05 22.14 9.74
N GLU A 200 20.61 21.78 8.53
CA GLU A 200 21.12 20.60 7.83
C GLU A 200 22.59 20.77 7.40
N GLN A 201 23.03 21.96 7.02
CA GLN A 201 24.40 22.24 6.63
C GLN A 201 25.36 22.12 7.82
N GLU A 202 25.05 22.75 8.96
CA GLU A 202 25.83 22.61 10.21
C GLU A 202 25.85 21.16 10.69
N ARG A 203 24.72 20.44 10.60
CA ARG A 203 24.67 19.00 10.89
C ARG A 203 25.60 18.19 9.98
N ARG A 204 25.69 18.51 8.69
CA ARG A 204 26.58 17.85 7.72
C ARG A 204 28.05 18.18 8.00
N PHE A 205 28.35 19.42 8.39
CA PHE A 205 29.70 19.88 8.75
C PHE A 205 30.23 19.20 10.03
N ARG A 206 29.37 18.97 11.03
CA ARG A 206 29.73 18.33 12.31
C ARG A 206 29.63 16.81 12.34
N LEU A 207 29.09 16.18 11.29
CA LEU A 207 29.22 14.75 11.10
C LEU A 207 30.64 14.47 10.59
N PRO A 208 31.46 13.64 11.28
CA PRO A 208 32.80 13.34 10.79
C PRO A 208 32.70 12.74 9.38
N PRO A 209 33.59 13.13 8.45
CA PRO A 209 33.62 12.50 7.14
C PRO A 209 33.99 11.04 7.34
N LYS A 210 32.99 10.15 7.31
CA LYS A 210 33.26 8.72 7.18
C LYS A 210 34.07 8.58 5.89
N PRO A 211 35.32 8.06 5.95
CA PRO A 211 36.14 7.98 4.76
C PRO A 211 35.35 7.23 3.69
N PRO A 212 35.37 7.72 2.43
CA PRO A 212 34.77 6.95 1.35
C PRO A 212 35.45 5.57 1.35
N PRO A 213 34.70 4.47 1.09
CA PRO A 213 35.36 3.21 0.78
C PRO A 213 36.35 3.48 -0.36
N PRO A 214 37.55 2.87 -0.35
CA PRO A 214 38.60 3.17 -1.32
C PRO A 214 38.02 3.07 -2.74
N LEU A 215 38.09 4.19 -3.47
CA LEU A 215 37.55 4.29 -4.82
C LEU A 215 38.31 3.31 -5.71
N PRO A 216 37.64 2.32 -6.34
CA PRO A 216 38.30 1.51 -7.36
C PRO A 216 38.71 2.40 -8.54
N PRO A 217 39.76 2.03 -9.28
CA PRO A 217 40.26 2.84 -10.40
C PRO A 217 39.17 3.01 -11.46
N ILE A 218 39.00 4.26 -11.92
CA ILE A 218 38.21 4.71 -13.08
C ILE A 218 37.00 3.80 -13.39
N LEU A 219 36.00 3.82 -12.50
CA LEU A 219 34.76 3.07 -12.70
C LEU A 219 34.11 3.44 -14.04
N ARG A 220 33.98 2.47 -14.96
CA ARG A 220 33.20 2.63 -16.21
C ARG A 220 31.74 2.96 -15.88
N GLY A 221 31.02 3.57 -16.82
CA GLY A 221 29.67 4.11 -16.59
C GLY A 221 28.72 3.17 -15.84
N GLY A 222 28.66 1.90 -16.25
CA GLY A 222 27.85 0.87 -15.60
C GLY A 222 28.20 0.59 -14.14
N GLN A 223 29.47 0.65 -13.74
CA GLN A 223 29.90 0.41 -12.35
C GLN A 223 29.57 1.60 -11.43
N ARG A 224 29.66 2.84 -11.96
CA ARG A 224 29.19 4.04 -11.24
C ARG A 224 27.69 3.97 -10.99
N LEU A 225 26.94 3.52 -11.99
CA LEU A 225 25.50 3.31 -11.92
C LEU A 225 25.13 2.21 -10.93
N GLU A 226 25.85 1.09 -10.92
CA GLU A 226 25.66 -0.01 -9.96
C GLU A 226 25.83 0.46 -8.52
N ALA A 227 26.90 1.21 -8.24
CA ALA A 227 27.17 1.78 -6.92
C ALA A 227 26.08 2.78 -6.47
N ALA A 228 25.56 3.59 -7.41
CA ALA A 228 24.47 4.52 -7.13
C ALA A 228 23.15 3.79 -6.83
N LEU A 229 22.73 2.85 -7.67
CA LEU A 229 21.48 2.10 -7.50
C LEU A 229 21.48 1.17 -6.26
N SER A 230 22.65 0.63 -5.91
CA SER A 230 22.85 -0.21 -4.72
C SER A 230 22.87 0.58 -3.41
N CYS A 231 23.15 1.87 -3.45
CA CYS A 231 23.32 2.69 -2.25
C CYS A 231 21.97 2.96 -1.52
N PRO A 232 21.84 2.66 -0.21
CA PRO A 232 20.59 2.83 0.55
C PRO A 232 20.03 4.26 0.59
N ARG A 233 20.85 5.29 0.32
CA ARG A 233 20.40 6.69 0.23
C ARG A 233 19.62 6.95 -1.07
N PHE A 234 20.06 6.40 -2.20
CA PHE A 234 19.39 6.52 -3.50
C PHE A 234 18.07 5.73 -3.56
N GLN A 235 17.96 4.64 -2.79
CA GLN A 235 16.70 3.91 -2.63
C GLN A 235 15.57 4.72 -1.95
N ARG A 236 15.90 5.85 -1.30
CA ARG A 236 14.93 6.69 -0.56
C ARG A 236 14.41 7.89 -1.35
N ARG A 237 15.23 8.50 -2.22
CA ARG A 237 14.81 9.64 -3.06
C ARG A 237 15.36 9.52 -4.49
N PRO A 238 14.51 9.54 -5.53
CA PRO A 238 14.95 9.59 -6.92
C PRO A 238 15.54 10.97 -7.24
N GLN A 239 16.86 11.02 -7.47
CA GLN A 239 17.60 12.23 -7.83
C GLN A 239 17.59 12.46 -9.34
N GLN A 240 17.35 13.70 -9.78
CA GLN A 240 17.29 14.08 -11.20
C GLN A 240 18.63 13.85 -11.94
N HIS A 241 19.76 14.04 -11.26
CA HIS A 241 21.09 13.79 -11.82
C HIS A 241 21.32 12.32 -12.22
N LEU A 242 20.75 11.37 -11.46
CA LEU A 242 20.87 9.95 -11.79
C LEU A 242 20.15 9.61 -13.10
N ILE A 243 19.02 10.26 -13.39
CA ILE A 243 18.26 10.05 -14.63
C ILE A 243 19.04 10.58 -15.85
N ARG A 244 19.74 11.73 -15.70
CA ARG A 244 20.64 12.25 -16.76
C ARG A 244 21.81 11.31 -17.03
N SER A 245 22.56 10.93 -15.99
CA SER A 245 23.69 9.99 -16.15
C SER A 245 23.26 8.56 -16.56
N LEU A 246 21.98 8.21 -16.41
CA LEU A 246 21.37 7.01 -16.95
C LEU A 246 21.08 7.10 -18.45
N ALA A 247 20.62 8.25 -18.94
CA ALA A 247 20.40 8.50 -20.36
C ALA A 247 21.71 8.67 -21.15
N GLU A 248 22.79 9.08 -20.49
CA GLU A 248 24.15 9.17 -21.04
C GLU A 248 24.85 7.80 -21.18
N ALA A 249 24.41 6.78 -20.43
CA ALA A 249 25.01 5.44 -20.46
C ALA A 249 24.36 4.55 -21.52
N ARG A 250 25.17 3.95 -22.42
CA ARG A 250 24.65 2.99 -23.40
C ARG A 250 24.14 1.72 -22.69
N PRO A 251 22.90 1.29 -22.93
CA PRO A 251 22.31 0.15 -22.24
C PRO A 251 22.96 -1.20 -22.60
N GLU A 252 23.62 -1.27 -23.76
CA GLU A 252 24.42 -2.42 -24.23
C GLU A 252 25.63 -2.72 -23.32
N GLU A 253 26.16 -1.73 -22.61
CA GLU A 253 27.32 -1.87 -21.72
C GLU A 253 26.94 -2.31 -20.28
N LEU A 254 25.65 -2.46 -19.99
CA LEU A 254 25.16 -2.69 -18.64
C LEU A 254 24.92 -4.19 -18.36
N THR A 255 25.41 -4.66 -17.22
CA THR A 255 25.25 -6.06 -16.81
C THR A 255 23.79 -6.40 -16.49
N PRO A 256 23.38 -7.69 -16.55
CA PRO A 256 22.04 -8.12 -16.12
C PRO A 256 21.69 -7.69 -14.69
N HIS A 257 22.69 -7.58 -13.81
CA HIS A 257 22.50 -7.10 -12.43
C HIS A 257 22.09 -5.62 -12.40
N VAL A 258 22.81 -4.77 -13.12
CA VAL A 258 22.52 -3.32 -13.20
C VAL A 258 21.16 -3.08 -13.85
N MET A 259 20.81 -3.81 -14.91
CA MET A 259 19.49 -3.73 -15.54
C MET A 259 18.36 -4.10 -14.57
N VAL A 260 18.54 -5.14 -13.75
CA VAL A 260 17.58 -5.49 -12.68
C VAL A 260 17.44 -4.39 -11.64
N LEU A 261 18.54 -3.79 -11.19
CA LEU A 261 18.51 -2.67 -10.23
C LEU A 261 17.80 -1.44 -10.81
N LEU A 262 18.04 -1.13 -12.08
CA LEU A 262 17.39 -0.03 -12.82
C LEU A 262 15.88 -0.27 -12.92
N ALA A 263 15.47 -1.45 -13.42
CA ALA A 263 14.06 -1.83 -13.53
C ALA A 263 13.32 -1.73 -12.19
N GLN A 264 13.96 -2.20 -11.10
CA GLN A 264 13.42 -2.07 -9.74
C GLN A 264 13.36 -0.62 -9.26
N HIS A 265 14.33 0.23 -9.60
CA HIS A 265 14.34 1.66 -9.24
C HIS A 265 13.18 2.40 -9.93
N LEU A 266 13.03 2.26 -11.25
CA LEU A 266 11.94 2.86 -12.03
C LEU A 266 10.57 2.44 -11.47
N ALA A 267 10.38 1.13 -11.25
CA ALA A 267 9.19 0.56 -10.66
C ALA A 267 8.89 1.11 -9.26
N ARG A 268 9.89 1.15 -8.36
CA ARG A 268 9.74 1.62 -6.97
C ARG A 268 9.34 3.09 -6.91
N HIS A 269 10.00 3.94 -7.69
CA HIS A 269 9.81 5.39 -7.66
C HIS A 269 8.76 5.92 -8.65
N ARG A 270 8.17 5.02 -9.44
CA ARG A 270 7.13 5.30 -10.45
C ARG A 270 7.61 6.24 -11.55
N LEU A 271 8.85 6.04 -11.99
CA LEU A 271 9.50 6.85 -13.03
C LEU A 271 9.23 6.21 -14.38
N ARG A 272 8.44 6.86 -15.23
CA ARG A 272 8.03 6.36 -16.55
C ARG A 272 8.90 6.99 -17.64
N GLU A 273 10.21 6.77 -17.55
CA GLU A 273 11.21 7.29 -18.48
C GLU A 273 11.30 6.41 -19.74
N PRO A 274 10.81 6.84 -20.93
CA PRO A 274 10.68 5.96 -22.09
C PRO A 274 12.02 5.36 -22.55
N GLN A 275 13.07 6.18 -22.62
CA GLN A 275 14.41 5.75 -23.07
C GLN A 275 14.96 4.59 -22.22
N LEU A 276 14.77 4.65 -20.90
CA LEU A 276 15.26 3.62 -19.97
C LEU A 276 14.36 2.37 -19.97
N LEU A 277 13.11 2.50 -20.37
CA LEU A 277 12.18 1.37 -20.53
C LEU A 277 12.45 0.63 -21.85
N GLU A 278 12.65 1.34 -22.96
CA GLU A 278 13.10 0.72 -24.22
C GLU A 278 14.47 0.07 -24.09
N ALA A 279 15.41 0.69 -23.37
CA ALA A 279 16.70 0.09 -23.03
C ALA A 279 16.55 -1.29 -22.34
N ILE A 280 15.62 -1.42 -21.38
CA ILE A 280 15.33 -2.69 -20.70
C ILE A 280 14.65 -3.69 -21.67
N ALA A 281 13.80 -3.21 -22.58
CA ALA A 281 13.10 -4.04 -23.56
C ALA A 281 14.07 -4.62 -24.60
N HIS A 282 14.94 -3.78 -25.16
CA HIS A 282 16.02 -4.18 -26.08
C HIS A 282 16.99 -5.16 -25.39
N PHE A 283 17.41 -4.87 -24.15
CA PHE A 283 18.25 -5.78 -23.37
C PHE A 283 17.62 -7.16 -23.17
N LEU A 284 16.31 -7.22 -22.89
CA LEU A 284 15.56 -8.49 -22.79
C LEU A 284 15.59 -9.30 -24.10
N VAL A 285 15.49 -8.64 -25.25
CA VAL A 285 15.57 -9.28 -26.57
C VAL A 285 16.99 -9.78 -26.86
N VAL A 286 18.00 -8.92 -26.71
CA VAL A 286 19.41 -9.26 -26.99
C VAL A 286 19.92 -10.40 -26.10
N GLN A 287 19.49 -10.47 -24.84
CA GLN A 287 19.95 -11.46 -23.87
C GLN A 287 19.01 -12.67 -23.72
N GLU A 288 18.02 -12.86 -24.62
CA GLU A 288 16.95 -13.86 -24.50
C GLU A 288 17.43 -15.26 -24.07
N ALA A 289 18.52 -15.74 -24.65
CA ALA A 289 19.06 -17.09 -24.39
C ALA A 289 19.69 -17.25 -22.99
N GLN A 290 20.21 -16.17 -22.41
CA GLN A 290 20.95 -16.19 -21.14
C GLN A 290 20.07 -15.90 -19.92
N LEU A 291 18.87 -15.35 -20.14
CA LEU A 291 17.98 -14.92 -19.07
C LEU A 291 17.08 -16.05 -18.56
N ASN A 292 17.04 -16.19 -17.24
CA ASN A 292 16.09 -17.04 -16.52
C ASN A 292 14.87 -16.24 -16.03
N SER A 293 13.77 -16.95 -15.81
CA SER A 293 12.49 -16.42 -15.32
C SER A 293 12.60 -15.52 -14.08
N LYS A 294 13.50 -15.82 -13.13
CA LYS A 294 13.68 -15.04 -11.89
C LYS A 294 14.31 -13.66 -12.12
N VAL A 295 15.10 -13.50 -13.19
CA VAL A 295 15.62 -12.21 -13.66
C VAL A 295 14.56 -11.49 -14.49
N VAL A 296 13.95 -12.19 -15.44
CA VAL A 296 12.94 -11.64 -16.36
C VAL A 296 11.75 -11.03 -15.62
N GLN A 297 11.22 -11.66 -14.57
CA GLN A 297 10.15 -11.06 -13.76
C GLN A 297 10.50 -9.66 -13.19
N LYS A 298 11.79 -9.37 -12.94
CA LYS A 298 12.25 -8.09 -12.38
C LYS A 298 12.45 -7.04 -13.47
N LEU A 299 12.86 -7.47 -14.66
CA LEU A 299 12.98 -6.63 -15.86
C LEU A 299 11.61 -6.29 -16.46
N VAL A 300 10.64 -7.21 -16.39
CA VAL A 300 9.27 -7.00 -16.91
C VAL A 300 8.39 -6.18 -15.95
N LEU A 301 8.64 -6.27 -14.63
CA LEU A 301 7.96 -5.51 -13.57
C LEU A 301 7.68 -4.02 -13.88
N PRO A 302 8.66 -3.18 -14.31
CA PRO A 302 8.41 -1.78 -14.59
C PRO A 302 7.36 -1.55 -15.68
N PHE A 303 7.34 -2.34 -16.77
CA PHE A 303 6.38 -2.13 -17.87
C PHE A 303 4.94 -2.24 -17.40
N GLY A 304 4.60 -3.37 -16.75
CA GLY A 304 3.28 -3.56 -16.15
C GLY A 304 2.96 -2.47 -15.13
N ARG A 305 3.85 -2.26 -14.14
CA ARG A 305 3.61 -1.33 -13.04
C ARG A 305 3.44 0.13 -13.48
N LEU A 306 4.21 0.57 -14.47
CA LEU A 306 4.21 1.94 -15.00
C LEU A 306 3.24 2.14 -16.17
N ASN A 307 2.52 1.08 -16.56
CA ASN A 307 1.60 1.08 -17.69
C ASN A 307 2.30 1.61 -18.97
N TYR A 308 3.39 0.94 -19.33
CA TYR A 308 4.23 1.25 -20.47
C TYR A 308 4.35 0.01 -21.37
N VAL A 309 3.85 0.11 -22.60
CA VAL A 309 4.01 -0.92 -23.64
C VAL A 309 5.28 -0.57 -24.42
N PRO A 310 6.27 -1.47 -24.52
CA PRO A 310 7.47 -1.24 -25.32
C PRO A 310 7.18 -1.04 -26.81
N LEU A 311 8.01 -0.22 -27.46
CA LEU A 311 8.07 -0.05 -28.91
C LEU A 311 8.88 -1.16 -29.58
N GLU A 312 9.82 -1.77 -28.85
CA GLU A 312 10.56 -2.97 -29.26
C GLU A 312 9.61 -4.11 -29.68
N GLN A 313 9.51 -4.36 -30.99
CA GLN A 313 8.57 -5.33 -31.57
C GLN A 313 8.89 -6.77 -31.18
N GLN A 314 10.16 -7.10 -30.95
CA GLN A 314 10.57 -8.45 -30.54
C GLN A 314 10.32 -8.74 -29.05
N PHE A 315 9.90 -7.74 -28.26
CA PHE A 315 9.67 -7.89 -26.83
C PHE A 315 8.68 -9.01 -26.47
N MET A 316 7.50 -9.04 -27.09
CA MET A 316 6.50 -10.08 -26.80
C MET A 316 6.93 -11.47 -27.32
N PRO A 317 7.40 -11.64 -28.58
CA PRO A 317 7.96 -12.91 -29.04
C PRO A 317 9.09 -13.46 -28.17
N CYS A 318 10.01 -12.59 -27.71
CA CYS A 318 11.07 -12.95 -26.76
C CYS A 318 10.48 -13.49 -25.44
N LEU A 319 9.53 -12.76 -24.84
CA LEU A 319 8.89 -13.22 -23.59
C LEU A 319 8.12 -14.53 -23.77
N GLU A 320 7.48 -14.78 -24.91
CA GLU A 320 6.83 -16.06 -25.18
C GLU A 320 7.84 -17.21 -25.27
N ARG A 321 8.97 -17.02 -25.96
CA ARG A 321 10.05 -18.02 -26.06
C ARG A 321 10.69 -18.31 -24.69
N ILE A 322 10.96 -17.28 -23.89
CA ILE A 322 11.44 -17.42 -22.51
C ILE A 322 10.42 -18.17 -21.66
N LEU A 323 9.14 -17.80 -21.69
CA LEU A 323 8.09 -18.48 -20.92
C LEU A 323 7.95 -19.94 -21.35
N ALA A 324 8.00 -20.26 -22.65
CA ALA A 324 7.95 -21.64 -23.13
C ALA A 324 9.10 -22.51 -22.58
N ARG A 325 10.29 -21.92 -22.41
CA ARG A 325 11.48 -22.60 -21.83
C ARG A 325 11.44 -22.69 -20.30
N GLU A 326 11.04 -21.61 -19.63
CA GLU A 326 11.28 -21.41 -18.19
C GLU A 326 10.05 -21.56 -17.29
N ALA A 327 8.82 -21.61 -17.85
CA ALA A 327 7.60 -21.43 -17.05
C ALA A 327 7.43 -22.43 -15.89
N GLY A 328 7.90 -23.66 -16.04
CA GLY A 328 7.88 -24.70 -15.01
C GLY A 328 8.98 -24.57 -13.94
N VAL A 329 10.09 -23.90 -14.24
CA VAL A 329 11.28 -23.86 -13.37
C VAL A 329 11.09 -22.93 -12.16
N ALA A 330 10.36 -21.83 -12.33
CA ALA A 330 10.07 -20.89 -11.24
C ALA A 330 8.61 -20.38 -11.29
N PRO A 331 7.63 -21.17 -10.83
CA PRO A 331 6.20 -20.87 -10.96
C PRO A 331 5.76 -19.48 -10.50
N LEU A 332 6.32 -18.97 -9.39
CA LEU A 332 6.03 -17.62 -8.91
C LEU A 332 6.54 -16.53 -9.89
N ALA A 333 7.71 -16.73 -10.49
CA ALA A 333 8.28 -15.78 -11.44
C ALA A 333 7.48 -15.76 -12.75
N THR A 334 7.11 -16.94 -13.25
CA THR A 334 6.19 -17.12 -14.39
C THR A 334 4.90 -16.32 -14.20
N VAL A 335 4.26 -16.48 -13.04
CA VAL A 335 2.99 -15.80 -12.75
C VAL A 335 3.19 -14.29 -12.48
N ASN A 336 4.32 -13.85 -11.93
CA ASN A 336 4.67 -12.42 -11.83
C ASN A 336 4.87 -11.76 -13.21
N ILE A 337 5.46 -12.46 -14.18
CA ILE A 337 5.57 -12.01 -15.58
C ILE A 337 4.16 -11.88 -16.18
N LEU A 338 3.34 -12.93 -16.09
CA LEU A 338 1.95 -12.90 -16.57
C LEU A 338 1.10 -11.82 -15.91
N MET A 339 1.31 -11.53 -14.61
CA MET A 339 0.62 -10.42 -13.94
C MET A 339 1.04 -9.04 -14.45
N SER A 340 2.29 -8.88 -14.85
CA SER A 340 2.79 -7.64 -15.46
C SER A 340 2.23 -7.48 -16.88
N LEU A 341 2.18 -8.57 -17.65
CA LEU A 341 1.57 -8.63 -18.98
C LEU A 341 0.04 -8.42 -18.96
N CYS A 342 -0.65 -8.92 -17.94
CA CYS A 342 -2.08 -8.68 -17.68
C CYS A 342 -2.38 -7.18 -17.51
N GLN A 343 -1.53 -6.45 -16.78
CA GLN A 343 -1.67 -5.00 -16.63
C GLN A 343 -1.60 -4.28 -17.99
N LEU A 344 -0.72 -4.76 -18.89
CA LEU A 344 -0.53 -4.27 -20.26
C LEU A 344 -1.58 -4.73 -21.29
N ARG A 345 -2.45 -5.69 -20.95
CA ARG A 345 -3.38 -6.41 -21.87
C ARG A 345 -2.70 -7.34 -22.89
N CYS A 346 -1.50 -7.83 -22.60
CA CYS A 346 -0.69 -8.62 -23.54
C CYS A 346 -0.50 -10.06 -23.05
N LEU A 347 -1.58 -10.82 -22.90
CA LEU A 347 -1.56 -12.16 -22.29
C LEU A 347 -1.28 -13.28 -23.32
N PRO A 348 -0.14 -14.00 -23.22
CA PRO A 348 0.23 -15.03 -24.20
C PRO A 348 -0.50 -16.37 -23.96
N PHE A 349 -1.24 -16.83 -24.97
CA PHE A 349 -2.13 -18.01 -24.90
C PHE A 349 -1.43 -19.29 -24.40
N ARG A 350 -0.22 -19.57 -24.88
CA ARG A 350 0.54 -20.79 -24.52
C ARG A 350 0.89 -20.81 -23.02
N ALA A 351 1.31 -19.68 -22.48
CA ALA A 351 1.64 -19.58 -21.05
C ALA A 351 0.39 -19.62 -20.17
N LEU A 352 -0.74 -19.04 -20.61
CA LEU A 352 -2.04 -19.18 -19.94
C LEU A 352 -2.45 -20.67 -19.84
N HIS A 353 -2.40 -21.39 -20.97
CA HIS A 353 -2.72 -22.82 -21.00
C HIS A 353 -1.82 -23.62 -20.05
N PHE A 354 -0.53 -23.29 -19.99
CA PHE A 354 0.40 -23.92 -19.05
C PHE A 354 0.06 -23.64 -17.57
N VAL A 355 -0.17 -22.38 -17.18
CA VAL A 355 -0.41 -22.04 -15.76
C VAL A 355 -1.80 -22.43 -15.24
N PHE A 356 -2.78 -22.62 -16.13
CA PHE A 356 -4.09 -23.22 -15.78
C PHE A 356 -4.12 -24.75 -15.90
N SER A 357 -3.01 -25.39 -16.31
CA SER A 357 -2.95 -26.85 -16.33
C SER A 357 -3.08 -27.44 -14.91
N PRO A 358 -3.77 -28.58 -14.73
CA PRO A 358 -3.82 -29.26 -13.44
C PRO A 358 -2.44 -29.60 -12.88
N GLY A 359 -1.47 -29.94 -13.76
CA GLY A 359 -0.08 -30.20 -13.37
C GLY A 359 0.59 -29.00 -12.70
N PHE A 360 0.50 -27.80 -13.30
CA PHE A 360 1.04 -26.58 -12.70
C PHE A 360 0.36 -26.22 -11.38
N ILE A 361 -0.98 -26.29 -11.34
CA ILE A 361 -1.75 -25.95 -10.13
C ILE A 361 -1.41 -26.91 -8.97
N ASN A 362 -1.31 -28.21 -9.24
CA ASN A 362 -0.95 -29.21 -8.24
C ASN A 362 0.51 -29.02 -7.76
N HIS A 363 1.45 -28.81 -8.68
CA HIS A 363 2.86 -28.52 -8.36
C HIS A 363 3.01 -27.31 -7.42
N VAL A 364 2.27 -26.23 -7.69
CA VAL A 364 2.33 -25.01 -6.86
C VAL A 364 1.63 -25.17 -5.51
N SER A 365 0.62 -26.04 -5.39
CA SER A 365 -0.23 -26.15 -4.20
C SER A 365 0.53 -26.55 -2.92
N GLY A 366 1.64 -27.27 -3.04
CA GLY A 366 2.52 -27.64 -1.92
C GLY A 366 3.62 -26.62 -1.58
N THR A 367 3.71 -25.49 -2.30
CA THR A 367 4.82 -24.52 -2.14
C THR A 367 4.50 -23.43 -1.11
N PRO A 368 5.51 -22.78 -0.49
CA PRO A 368 5.29 -21.60 0.37
C PRO A 368 4.66 -20.40 -0.37
N HIS A 369 4.57 -20.46 -1.71
CA HIS A 369 3.96 -19.43 -2.55
C HIS A 369 2.55 -19.80 -3.04
N ALA A 370 1.99 -20.94 -2.61
CA ALA A 370 0.69 -21.44 -3.05
C ALA A 370 -0.46 -20.41 -2.92
N LEU A 371 -0.49 -19.61 -1.85
CA LEU A 371 -1.54 -18.60 -1.65
C LEU A 371 -1.39 -17.40 -2.60
N ILE A 372 -0.18 -16.88 -2.80
CA ILE A 372 0.04 -15.71 -3.67
C ILE A 372 -0.15 -16.08 -5.14
N VAL A 373 0.34 -17.25 -5.57
CA VAL A 373 0.11 -17.74 -6.94
C VAL A 373 -1.38 -17.99 -7.18
N ARG A 374 -2.11 -18.62 -6.25
CA ARG A 374 -3.55 -18.86 -6.40
C ARG A 374 -4.39 -17.56 -6.49
N ARG A 375 -3.98 -16.49 -5.78
CA ARG A 375 -4.57 -15.14 -5.95
C ARG A 375 -4.31 -14.58 -7.34
N TYR A 376 -3.09 -14.68 -7.84
CA TYR A 376 -2.76 -14.23 -9.19
C TYR A 376 -3.42 -15.07 -10.29
N LEU A 377 -3.50 -16.40 -10.14
CA LEU A 377 -4.28 -17.25 -11.05
C LEU A 377 -5.77 -16.88 -11.05
N SER A 378 -6.34 -16.49 -9.89
CA SER A 378 -7.74 -16.03 -9.83
C SER A 378 -7.94 -14.69 -10.57
N LEU A 379 -6.95 -13.80 -10.51
CA LEU A 379 -6.95 -12.55 -11.30
C LEU A 379 -6.71 -12.80 -12.79
N LEU A 380 -5.79 -13.70 -13.16
CA LEU A 380 -5.58 -14.09 -14.55
C LEU A 380 -6.81 -14.78 -15.14
N ASP A 381 -7.50 -15.63 -14.39
CA ASP A 381 -8.73 -16.29 -14.83
C ASP A 381 -9.84 -15.26 -15.09
N THR A 382 -9.91 -14.22 -14.25
CA THR A 382 -10.80 -13.07 -14.46
C THR A 382 -10.41 -12.25 -15.69
N ALA A 383 -9.12 -12.00 -15.91
CA ALA A 383 -8.65 -11.30 -17.10
C ALA A 383 -8.96 -12.09 -18.39
N VAL A 384 -8.84 -13.42 -18.35
CA VAL A 384 -9.26 -14.31 -19.44
C VAL A 384 -10.77 -14.19 -19.70
N GLU A 385 -11.60 -14.22 -18.65
CA GLU A 385 -13.06 -14.08 -18.77
C GLU A 385 -13.49 -12.76 -19.42
N LEU A 386 -12.85 -11.65 -19.00
CA LEU A 386 -13.23 -10.27 -19.35
C LEU A 386 -12.56 -9.75 -20.63
N GLU A 387 -11.29 -10.10 -20.88
CA GLU A 387 -10.48 -9.51 -21.96
C GLU A 387 -10.23 -10.46 -23.14
N LEU A 388 -10.35 -11.77 -22.96
CA LEU A 388 -10.01 -12.77 -23.99
C LEU A 388 -11.23 -13.63 -24.37
N PRO A 389 -12.24 -13.07 -25.08
CA PRO A 389 -13.49 -13.75 -25.36
C PRO A 389 -13.34 -15.08 -26.11
N GLY A 390 -12.31 -15.21 -26.96
CA GLY A 390 -12.00 -16.40 -27.75
C GLY A 390 -11.07 -17.43 -27.09
N TYR A 391 -10.70 -17.29 -25.81
CA TYR A 391 -9.83 -18.25 -25.13
C TYR A 391 -10.55 -19.59 -24.86
N GLN A 392 -10.05 -20.68 -25.46
CA GLN A 392 -10.59 -22.05 -25.34
C GLN A 392 -9.77 -22.97 -24.43
N GLY A 393 -8.74 -22.46 -23.75
CA GLY A 393 -7.86 -23.27 -22.89
C GLY A 393 -8.46 -23.57 -21.52
N ALA A 394 -7.70 -24.30 -20.71
CA ALA A 394 -8.07 -24.57 -19.31
C ALA A 394 -8.27 -23.28 -18.49
N ARG A 395 -9.19 -23.34 -17.53
CA ARG A 395 -9.61 -22.25 -16.63
C ARG A 395 -9.46 -22.68 -15.17
N LEU A 396 -9.30 -21.73 -14.25
CA LEU A 396 -9.13 -22.03 -12.82
C LEU A 396 -10.44 -22.58 -12.21
N PRO A 397 -10.45 -23.83 -11.68
CA PRO A 397 -11.64 -24.40 -11.06
C PRO A 397 -12.19 -23.53 -9.92
N ARG A 398 -13.53 -23.35 -9.85
CA ARG A 398 -14.18 -22.49 -8.84
C ARG A 398 -13.74 -22.77 -7.40
N ARG A 399 -13.51 -24.04 -7.03
CA ARG A 399 -13.00 -24.46 -5.71
C ARG A 399 -11.59 -23.95 -5.35
N GLN A 400 -10.82 -23.50 -6.34
CA GLN A 400 -9.47 -22.94 -6.19
C GLN A 400 -9.45 -21.42 -6.38
N GLN A 401 -10.54 -20.81 -6.85
CA GLN A 401 -10.66 -19.35 -6.93
C GLN A 401 -10.65 -18.75 -5.51
N VAL A 402 -9.88 -17.69 -5.32
CA VAL A 402 -9.79 -16.96 -4.05
C VAL A 402 -9.91 -15.46 -4.30
N PRO A 403 -10.49 -14.68 -3.38
CA PRO A 403 -10.46 -13.23 -3.49
C PRO A 403 -9.02 -12.74 -3.53
N ILE A 404 -8.69 -11.97 -4.58
CA ILE A 404 -7.32 -11.52 -4.84
C ILE A 404 -6.82 -10.63 -3.70
N PHE A 405 -7.69 -9.69 -3.29
CA PHE A 405 -7.48 -8.77 -2.19
C PHE A 405 -8.66 -8.89 -1.22
N PRO A 406 -8.54 -9.68 -0.14
CA PRO A 406 -9.58 -9.76 0.89
C PRO A 406 -9.67 -8.49 1.76
N GLN A 407 -8.73 -7.56 1.59
CA GLN A 407 -8.67 -6.26 2.25
C GLN A 407 -7.98 -5.25 1.30
N PRO A 408 -8.21 -3.93 1.45
CA PRO A 408 -7.51 -2.90 0.68
C PRO A 408 -5.99 -3.04 0.75
N LEU A 409 -5.31 -2.64 -0.32
CA LEU A 409 -3.86 -2.77 -0.46
C LEU A 409 -3.12 -2.06 0.68
N ILE A 410 -2.03 -2.67 1.17
CA ILE A 410 -1.21 -2.10 2.25
C ILE A 410 -0.70 -0.69 1.89
N THR A 411 -0.43 -0.44 0.61
CA THR A 411 -0.05 0.88 0.09
C THR A 411 -1.13 1.95 0.25
N ASP A 412 -2.40 1.56 0.22
CA ASP A 412 -3.55 2.46 0.36
C ASP A 412 -3.79 2.75 1.85
N ARG A 413 -3.68 1.72 2.70
CA ARG A 413 -3.67 1.90 4.17
C ARG A 413 -2.52 2.79 4.66
N ALA A 414 -1.34 2.70 4.05
CA ALA A 414 -0.20 3.56 4.41
C ALA A 414 -0.35 5.01 3.94
N ARG A 415 -1.26 5.28 2.97
CA ARG A 415 -1.45 6.62 2.37
C ARG A 415 -2.84 7.22 2.64
N CYS A 416 -3.75 6.51 3.30
CA CYS A 416 -5.11 6.99 3.59
C CYS A 416 -5.15 8.35 4.29
N LYS A 417 -4.15 8.67 5.13
CA LYS A 417 -3.97 9.97 5.78
C LYS A 417 -3.90 11.18 4.83
N TYR A 418 -3.64 10.94 3.55
CA TYR A 418 -3.56 11.96 2.50
C TYR A 418 -4.68 11.80 1.46
N SER A 419 -5.70 11.01 1.77
CA SER A 419 -6.78 10.69 0.83
C SER A 419 -7.92 11.68 0.93
N HIS A 420 -8.45 12.05 -0.22
CA HIS A 420 -9.67 12.81 -0.35
C HIS A 420 -10.92 11.97 0.01
N LYS A 421 -10.75 10.71 0.40
CA LYS A 421 -11.86 9.79 0.68
C LYS A 421 -12.77 10.29 1.79
N ASP A 422 -12.22 10.76 2.91
CA ASP A 422 -13.04 11.17 4.05
C ASP A 422 -13.86 12.45 3.74
N ILE A 423 -13.27 13.43 3.05
CA ILE A 423 -13.97 14.65 2.63
C ILE A 423 -14.97 14.41 1.49
N VAL A 424 -14.69 13.46 0.58
CA VAL A 424 -15.65 13.03 -0.46
C VAL A 424 -16.79 12.22 0.16
N ALA A 425 -16.52 11.37 1.15
CA ALA A 425 -17.57 10.67 1.90
C ALA A 425 -18.53 11.66 2.57
N GLU A 426 -17.99 12.68 3.26
CA GLU A 426 -18.80 13.73 3.87
C GLU A 426 -19.60 14.54 2.83
N GLY A 427 -18.97 14.89 1.70
CA GLY A 427 -19.66 15.58 0.60
C GLY A 427 -20.79 14.75 -0.02
N LEU A 428 -20.58 13.44 -0.22
CA LEU A 428 -21.61 12.52 -0.71
C LEU A 428 -22.72 12.31 0.33
N ARG A 429 -22.38 12.22 1.61
CA ARG A 429 -23.34 12.15 2.71
C ARG A 429 -24.29 13.34 2.72
N GLN A 430 -23.78 14.56 2.68
CA GLN A 430 -24.60 15.78 2.67
C GLN A 430 -25.39 15.99 1.35
N LEU A 431 -24.97 15.39 0.24
CA LEU A 431 -25.71 15.44 -1.03
C LEU A 431 -26.81 14.40 -1.13
N LEU A 432 -26.47 13.17 -0.76
CA LEU A 432 -27.24 11.98 -1.12
C LEU A 432 -27.86 11.30 0.10
N GLY A 433 -27.32 11.45 1.31
CA GLY A 433 -27.62 10.60 2.46
C GLY A 433 -26.74 9.35 2.52
N GLU A 434 -26.45 8.87 3.74
CA GLU A 434 -25.56 7.72 3.99
C GLU A 434 -26.09 6.41 3.36
N GLU A 435 -27.41 6.28 3.17
CA GLU A 435 -28.05 5.09 2.64
C GLU A 435 -27.88 4.94 1.12
N LYS A 436 -27.55 6.01 0.39
CA LYS A 436 -27.52 6.06 -1.08
C LYS A 436 -26.19 5.66 -1.71
N TYR A 437 -25.17 5.35 -0.92
CA TYR A 437 -23.89 4.83 -1.41
C TYR A 437 -23.28 3.75 -0.51
N ARG A 438 -22.32 3.01 -1.05
CA ARG A 438 -21.45 2.11 -0.27
C ARG A 438 -19.99 2.46 -0.51
N GLN A 439 -19.26 2.67 0.57
CA GLN A 439 -17.82 2.94 0.55
C GLN A 439 -17.01 1.64 0.70
N ASP A 440 -15.84 1.56 0.07
CA ASP A 440 -14.84 0.49 0.27
C ASP A 440 -15.35 -0.95 -0.04
N LEU A 441 -16.42 -1.09 -0.83
CA LEU A 441 -16.99 -2.39 -1.15
C LEU A 441 -16.03 -3.21 -2.01
N THR A 442 -15.69 -4.41 -1.55
CA THR A 442 -14.92 -5.39 -2.34
C THR A 442 -15.88 -6.19 -3.22
N VAL A 443 -15.86 -5.95 -4.52
CA VAL A 443 -16.65 -6.69 -5.52
C VAL A 443 -15.84 -7.86 -6.09
N PRO A 444 -16.47 -8.96 -6.55
CA PRO A 444 -15.77 -10.06 -7.21
C PRO A 444 -14.88 -9.58 -8.38
N PRO A 445 -13.74 -10.22 -8.68
CA PRO A 445 -13.03 -11.28 -7.94
C PRO A 445 -12.22 -10.78 -6.71
N GLY A 446 -12.41 -9.55 -6.26
CA GLY A 446 -11.64 -8.93 -5.17
C GLY A 446 -11.17 -7.50 -5.46
N TYR A 447 -11.95 -6.71 -6.20
CA TYR A 447 -11.65 -5.30 -6.45
C TYR A 447 -12.32 -4.40 -5.41
N SER A 448 -11.56 -3.50 -4.80
CA SER A 448 -12.11 -2.45 -3.96
C SER A 448 -12.67 -1.30 -4.82
N THR A 449 -13.96 -1.02 -4.67
CA THR A 449 -14.61 0.21 -5.17
C THR A 449 -14.40 1.33 -4.15
N ASP A 450 -14.31 2.59 -4.60
CA ASP A 450 -14.07 3.71 -3.68
C ASP A 450 -15.41 4.17 -3.07
N PHE A 451 -16.36 4.56 -3.91
CA PHE A 451 -17.79 4.69 -3.58
C PHE A 451 -18.65 4.10 -4.70
N LEU A 452 -19.72 3.39 -4.34
CA LEU A 452 -20.65 2.75 -5.27
C LEU A 452 -22.09 3.21 -5.00
N LEU A 453 -22.79 3.64 -6.06
CA LEU A 453 -24.20 4.01 -6.06
C LEU A 453 -25.02 3.03 -6.90
N CYS A 454 -26.26 2.77 -6.49
CA CYS A 454 -27.27 2.11 -7.33
C CYS A 454 -28.20 3.18 -7.92
N VAL A 455 -28.54 3.04 -9.20
CA VAL A 455 -29.29 4.06 -9.95
C VAL A 455 -30.40 3.38 -10.75
N SER A 456 -31.61 3.95 -10.79
CA SER A 456 -32.69 3.46 -11.66
C SER A 456 -32.46 3.81 -13.14
N SER A 457 -33.23 3.21 -14.04
CA SER A 457 -33.26 3.56 -15.47
C SER A 457 -33.59 5.03 -15.75
N CYS A 458 -34.36 5.70 -14.87
CA CYS A 458 -34.64 7.14 -14.96
C CYS A 458 -33.57 8.04 -14.30
N GLY A 459 -32.43 7.48 -13.92
CA GLY A 459 -31.30 8.22 -13.32
C GLY A 459 -31.45 8.49 -11.82
N ALA A 460 -32.49 7.99 -11.14
CA ALA A 460 -32.69 8.25 -9.72
C ALA A 460 -31.73 7.42 -8.86
N VAL A 461 -30.98 8.06 -7.96
CA VAL A 461 -30.09 7.38 -7.00
C VAL A 461 -30.93 6.66 -5.93
N LEU A 462 -30.69 5.35 -5.80
CA LEU A 462 -31.44 4.43 -4.94
C LEU A 462 -30.67 4.12 -3.65
N PRO A 463 -31.36 3.92 -2.51
CA PRO A 463 -30.74 3.35 -1.31
C PRO A 463 -30.11 1.97 -1.59
N VAL A 464 -28.87 1.77 -1.17
CA VAL A 464 -28.09 0.56 -1.52
C VAL A 464 -28.25 -0.51 -0.44
N ARG A 465 -29.08 -1.52 -0.69
CA ARG A 465 -29.26 -2.69 0.20
C ARG A 465 -28.09 -3.67 0.03
N ALA A 466 -28.01 -4.67 0.90
CA ALA A 466 -26.84 -5.56 0.99
C ALA A 466 -26.53 -6.39 -0.28
N GLN A 467 -27.51 -6.64 -1.16
CA GLN A 467 -27.33 -7.46 -2.38
C GLN A 467 -27.28 -6.62 -3.67
N ASP A 468 -27.89 -5.44 -3.68
CA ASP A 468 -27.98 -4.53 -4.83
C ASP A 468 -26.65 -4.17 -5.53
N PRO A 469 -25.51 -3.94 -4.83
CA PRO A 469 -24.30 -3.42 -5.46
C PRO A 469 -23.48 -4.50 -6.21
N PHE A 470 -23.81 -5.78 -6.04
CA PHE A 470 -23.09 -6.87 -6.69
C PHE A 470 -23.71 -7.19 -8.05
N LEU A 471 -22.89 -7.12 -9.10
CA LEU A 471 -23.26 -7.63 -10.42
C LEU A 471 -23.07 -9.16 -10.48
N PRO A 472 -23.87 -9.89 -11.30
CA PRO A 472 -23.68 -11.32 -11.50
C PRO A 472 -22.26 -11.63 -11.96
N TYR A 473 -21.60 -12.59 -11.31
CA TYR A 473 -20.22 -12.98 -11.62
C TYR A 473 -20.05 -14.51 -11.62
N PRO A 474 -19.41 -15.12 -12.63
CA PRO A 474 -18.83 -14.49 -13.83
C PRO A 474 -19.93 -13.95 -14.79
N PRO A 475 -19.62 -12.89 -15.57
CA PRO A 475 -20.61 -12.10 -16.31
C PRO A 475 -21.39 -12.85 -17.41
N ARG A 476 -20.91 -14.02 -17.84
CA ARG A 476 -21.63 -14.91 -18.78
C ARG A 476 -22.80 -15.68 -18.15
N SER A 477 -23.05 -15.51 -16.85
CA SER A 477 -24.07 -16.28 -16.12
C SER A 477 -25.45 -15.60 -16.17
N CYS A 478 -26.33 -16.13 -17.06
CA CYS A 478 -27.78 -15.91 -17.17
C CYS A 478 -28.28 -14.64 -17.89
N PRO A 479 -28.98 -14.76 -19.05
CA PRO A 479 -29.70 -13.66 -19.70
C PRO A 479 -31.14 -13.47 -19.14
N ARG A 480 -31.35 -13.68 -17.84
CA ARG A 480 -32.67 -13.60 -17.19
C ARG A 480 -32.62 -12.83 -15.87
N ALA A 481 -32.74 -11.53 -15.98
CA ALA A 481 -33.26 -10.66 -14.91
C ALA A 481 -34.39 -9.82 -15.50
N THR A 482 -35.64 -10.21 -15.26
CA THR A 482 -36.87 -9.53 -15.74
C THR A 482 -37.23 -8.31 -14.87
N ARG A 483 -36.21 -7.60 -14.40
CA ARG A 483 -36.34 -6.31 -13.72
C ARG A 483 -35.37 -5.35 -14.37
N ASP A 484 -35.88 -4.16 -14.64
CA ASP A 484 -35.13 -3.00 -15.12
C ASP A 484 -33.83 -2.86 -14.29
N PRO A 485 -32.66 -3.21 -14.86
CA PRO A 485 -31.50 -3.52 -14.04
C PRO A 485 -30.86 -2.23 -13.57
N ALA A 486 -31.01 -1.92 -12.28
CA ALA A 486 -30.40 -0.75 -11.68
C ALA A 486 -28.91 -0.63 -12.08
N GLN A 487 -28.53 0.53 -12.62
CA GLN A 487 -27.16 0.80 -13.03
C GLN A 487 -26.28 0.96 -11.78
N ARG A 488 -25.06 0.41 -11.81
CA ARG A 488 -24.11 0.50 -10.70
C ARG A 488 -23.03 1.50 -11.09
N VAL A 489 -23.00 2.64 -10.42
CA VAL A 489 -22.03 3.72 -10.68
C VAL A 489 -20.94 3.68 -9.61
N VAL A 490 -19.68 3.56 -10.02
CA VAL A 490 -18.53 3.59 -9.12
C VAL A 490 -17.81 4.92 -9.29
N LEU A 491 -17.85 5.76 -8.25
CA LEU A 491 -16.98 6.93 -8.14
C LEU A 491 -15.59 6.41 -7.76
N MET A 492 -14.59 6.75 -8.58
CA MET A 492 -13.22 6.25 -8.44
C MET A 492 -12.30 7.39 -8.04
N LEU A 493 -11.68 7.30 -6.86
CA LEU A 493 -10.73 8.32 -6.42
C LEU A 493 -9.38 8.09 -7.10
N ARG A 494 -9.04 8.99 -8.02
CA ARG A 494 -7.76 8.99 -8.74
C ARG A 494 -6.77 9.88 -8.00
N GLU A 495 -6.34 9.39 -6.82
CA GLU A 495 -5.36 10.05 -5.96
C GLU A 495 -3.99 10.20 -6.62
N ARG A 496 -3.21 11.22 -6.23
CA ARG A 496 -1.88 11.51 -6.79
C ARG A 496 -0.90 10.32 -6.75
N TRP A 497 -1.09 9.35 -5.85
CA TRP A 497 -0.25 8.15 -5.80
C TRP A 497 -0.73 6.98 -6.66
N HIS A 498 -1.88 7.11 -7.33
CA HIS A 498 -2.38 6.15 -8.33
C HIS A 498 -1.70 6.31 -9.69
N PHE A 499 -0.94 7.38 -9.88
CA PHE A 499 -0.21 7.72 -11.09
C PHE A 499 1.30 7.47 -10.99
N CYS A 500 1.94 7.50 -12.15
CA CYS A 500 3.37 7.74 -12.32
C CYS A 500 3.77 9.09 -11.71
N ARG A 501 5.07 9.30 -11.48
CA ARG A 501 5.56 10.47 -10.73
C ARG A 501 5.26 11.81 -11.39
N ASP A 502 5.10 11.82 -12.71
CA ASP A 502 4.68 12.95 -13.53
C ASP A 502 3.19 13.31 -13.39
N GLY A 503 2.40 12.47 -12.73
CA GLY A 503 0.96 12.64 -12.53
C GLY A 503 0.08 12.21 -13.71
N ARG A 504 0.66 11.89 -14.88
CA ARG A 504 -0.11 11.76 -16.13
C ARG A 504 -0.67 10.38 -16.39
N VAL A 505 0.08 9.33 -16.04
CA VAL A 505 -0.27 7.94 -16.41
C VAL A 505 -0.62 7.12 -15.17
N LEU A 506 -1.83 6.55 -15.12
CA LEU A 506 -2.23 5.62 -14.07
C LEU A 506 -1.31 4.39 -14.05
N LEU A 507 -0.93 3.95 -12.84
CA LEU A 507 -0.17 2.72 -12.64
C LEU A 507 -0.98 1.51 -13.13
N GLY A 508 -0.30 0.49 -13.67
CA GLY A 508 -0.97 -0.63 -14.34
C GLY A 508 -1.95 -1.40 -13.46
N SER A 509 -1.72 -1.51 -12.16
CA SER A 509 -2.68 -2.13 -11.23
C SER A 509 -3.98 -1.33 -11.07
N ARG A 510 -3.93 0.01 -11.21
CA ARG A 510 -5.12 0.87 -11.22
C ARG A 510 -5.80 0.83 -12.58
N ALA A 511 -5.05 0.96 -13.67
CA ALA A 511 -5.58 0.83 -15.02
C ALA A 511 -6.27 -0.54 -15.26
N LEU A 512 -5.73 -1.62 -14.69
CA LEU A 512 -6.34 -2.95 -14.65
C LEU A 512 -7.65 -2.97 -13.85
N ARG A 513 -7.67 -2.41 -12.62
CA ARG A 513 -8.89 -2.30 -11.80
C ARG A 513 -10.01 -1.58 -12.53
N GLU A 514 -9.75 -0.36 -12.99
CA GLU A 514 -10.78 0.48 -13.63
C GLU A 514 -11.34 -0.24 -14.87
N ARG A 515 -10.46 -0.78 -15.71
CA ARG A 515 -10.85 -1.54 -16.91
C ARG A 515 -11.71 -2.76 -16.61
N HIS A 516 -11.31 -3.60 -15.65
CA HIS A 516 -12.09 -4.78 -15.28
C HIS A 516 -13.46 -4.42 -14.69
N LEU A 517 -13.55 -3.38 -13.86
CA LEU A 517 -14.85 -2.90 -13.35
C LEU A 517 -15.76 -2.46 -14.51
N GLY A 518 -15.22 -1.74 -15.49
CA GLY A 518 -15.97 -1.38 -16.71
C GLY A 518 -16.46 -2.60 -17.49
N LEU A 519 -15.58 -3.57 -17.74
CA LEU A 519 -15.93 -4.83 -18.45
C LEU A 519 -16.94 -5.70 -17.70
N MET A 520 -17.01 -5.58 -16.37
CA MET A 520 -18.03 -6.23 -15.54
C MET A 520 -19.40 -5.53 -15.61
N GLY A 521 -19.51 -4.33 -16.19
CA GLY A 521 -20.74 -3.56 -16.30
C GLY A 521 -20.93 -2.44 -15.27
N TYR A 522 -19.89 -2.10 -14.49
CA TYR A 522 -19.93 -0.90 -13.64
C TYR A 522 -19.69 0.36 -14.47
N GLN A 523 -20.56 1.36 -14.36
CA GLN A 523 -20.31 2.69 -14.92
C GLN A 523 -19.32 3.42 -14.03
N LEU A 524 -18.27 4.03 -14.60
CA LEU A 524 -17.16 4.58 -13.83
C LEU A 524 -17.14 6.10 -13.87
N LEU A 525 -17.13 6.74 -12.70
CA LEU A 525 -17.00 8.19 -12.55
C LEU A 525 -15.64 8.53 -11.91
N PRO A 526 -14.60 8.87 -12.70
CA PRO A 526 -13.32 9.24 -12.13
C PRO A 526 -13.38 10.61 -11.45
N LEU A 527 -12.84 10.68 -10.23
CA LEU A 527 -12.59 11.92 -9.48
C LEU A 527 -11.07 12.12 -9.39
N PRO A 528 -10.46 12.92 -10.29
CA PRO A 528 -9.01 13.15 -10.32
C PRO A 528 -8.56 14.06 -9.18
N PHE A 529 -7.35 13.80 -8.66
CA PHE A 529 -6.82 14.55 -7.52
C PHE A 529 -6.63 16.03 -7.82
N GLU A 530 -6.31 16.41 -9.06
CA GLU A 530 -6.17 17.82 -9.46
C GLU A 530 -7.48 18.60 -9.29
N GLU A 531 -8.61 17.98 -9.65
CA GLU A 531 -9.93 18.59 -9.47
C GLU A 531 -10.35 18.59 -7.99
N LEU A 532 -10.01 17.55 -7.22
CA LEU A 532 -10.29 17.46 -5.79
C LEU A 532 -9.46 18.45 -4.95
N GLU A 533 -8.15 18.55 -5.21
CA GLU A 533 -7.22 19.49 -4.55
C GLU A 533 -7.58 20.97 -4.87
N SER A 534 -8.27 21.23 -5.98
CA SER A 534 -8.76 22.57 -6.33
C SER A 534 -9.99 23.02 -5.50
N GLN A 535 -10.70 22.10 -4.84
CA GLN A 535 -11.92 22.42 -4.09
C GLN A 535 -11.59 23.08 -2.74
N ARG A 536 -12.05 24.32 -2.55
CA ARG A 536 -11.76 25.13 -1.36
C ARG A 536 -12.64 24.78 -0.16
N GLY A 537 -12.61 23.52 0.26
CA GLY A 537 -13.39 23.01 1.38
C GLY A 537 -14.72 22.37 0.96
N LEU A 538 -15.49 21.96 1.96
CA LEU A 538 -16.65 21.09 1.78
C LEU A 538 -17.77 21.67 0.90
N PRO A 539 -18.18 22.97 0.99
CA PRO A 539 -19.25 23.51 0.14
C PRO A 539 -18.91 23.49 -1.35
N GLN A 540 -17.66 23.79 -1.70
CA GLN A 540 -17.14 23.78 -3.07
C GLN A 540 -17.05 22.34 -3.59
N LEU A 541 -16.50 21.43 -2.78
CA LEU A 541 -16.50 20.00 -3.08
C LEU A 541 -17.92 19.45 -3.29
N LYS A 542 -18.89 19.90 -2.48
CA LYS A 542 -20.31 19.55 -2.62
C LYS A 542 -20.90 20.01 -3.96
N SER A 543 -20.59 21.24 -4.37
CA SER A 543 -20.99 21.75 -5.70
C SER A 543 -20.34 20.96 -6.85
N TYR A 544 -19.06 20.66 -6.74
CA TYR A 544 -18.31 19.84 -7.70
C TYR A 544 -18.87 18.42 -7.84
N LEU A 545 -19.13 17.73 -6.72
CA LEU A 545 -19.73 16.39 -6.72
C LEU A 545 -21.14 16.43 -7.33
N ARG A 546 -21.96 17.43 -7.00
CA ARG A 546 -23.27 17.66 -7.64
C ARG A 546 -23.13 17.78 -9.16
N GLN A 547 -22.21 18.61 -9.65
CA GLN A 547 -21.98 18.80 -11.09
C GLN A 547 -21.56 17.49 -11.77
N LYS A 548 -20.65 16.72 -11.17
CA LYS A 548 -20.19 15.41 -11.70
C LYS A 548 -21.32 14.38 -11.77
N LEU A 549 -22.18 14.32 -10.75
CA LEU A 549 -23.32 13.40 -10.72
C LEU A 549 -24.42 13.83 -11.70
N GLN A 550 -24.73 15.13 -11.79
CA GLN A 550 -25.69 15.68 -12.77
C GLN A 550 -25.22 15.50 -14.22
N ALA A 551 -23.92 15.60 -14.50
CA ALA A 551 -23.35 15.32 -15.82
C ALA A 551 -23.52 13.85 -16.26
N LEU A 552 -23.72 12.92 -15.31
CA LEU A 552 -24.12 11.53 -15.59
C LEU A 552 -25.65 11.34 -15.69
N GLY A 553 -26.43 12.42 -15.64
CA GLY A 553 -27.90 12.37 -15.65
C GLY A 553 -28.52 11.94 -14.31
N LEU A 554 -27.72 11.87 -13.23
CA LEU A 554 -28.20 11.38 -11.94
C LEU A 554 -29.09 12.39 -11.23
N ARG A 555 -30.14 11.88 -10.58
CA ARG A 555 -31.15 12.64 -9.84
C ARG A 555 -31.27 12.09 -8.44
N TRP A 556 -31.44 12.96 -7.45
CA TRP A 556 -31.67 12.58 -6.07
C TRP A 556 -32.68 13.55 -5.44
N GLY A 557 -33.25 13.16 -4.30
CA GLY A 557 -34.17 14.00 -3.53
C GLY A 557 -33.50 15.26 -2.96
N PRO A 558 -34.25 16.09 -2.21
CA PRO A 558 -33.67 17.24 -1.51
C PRO A 558 -32.48 16.81 -0.63
N GLU A 559 -31.53 17.73 -0.44
CA GLU A 559 -30.31 17.49 0.34
C GLU A 559 -30.66 16.96 1.74
N GLY A 560 -30.00 15.87 2.14
CA GLY A 560 -30.20 15.28 3.46
C GLY A 560 -29.69 16.22 4.55
N GLY A 561 -30.59 16.64 5.44
CA GLY A 561 -30.29 17.43 6.64
C GLY A 561 -29.70 16.59 7.76
#